data_AF-A0A949JQ87-F1
#
_entry.id   AF-A0A949JQ87-F1
#
_cell.length_a   1.000
_cell.length_b   1.000
_cell.length_c   1.000
_cell.angle_alpha   90.00
_cell.angle_beta   90.00
_cell.angle_gamma   90.00
#
_symmetry.space_group_name_H-M   'P 1'
#
loop_
_entity.id
_entity.type
_entity.pdbx_description
1 polymer ?
#
loop_
_entity_poly.entity_id
_entity_poly.type
_entity_poly.pdbx_seq_one_letter_code
_entity_poly.pdbx_strand_id
1 'polypeptide(L)'
;MVLEIINPSDSYTMETDDKAAACAAVSLLGSGQYGLKDLANGEDILPVLIFCQDEDHFNEIFKKYAGMGLNEVMETRREQVAEALESVLIGDRAAYEDAIKGITDDTERAAFAEKWHAEKRTSLNDIGGRAKDIAAALRRSSETP
;
A
#
# COMPACT_ATOMS: atom_id res chain seq x y z
N MET A 1 -7.03 -2.07 9.72
CA MET A 1 -5.69 -2.45 10.21
C MET A 1 -4.67 -1.48 9.62
N VAL A 2 -3.65 -1.09 10.39
CA VAL A 2 -2.53 -0.28 9.90
C VAL A 2 -1.34 -1.21 9.73
N LEU A 3 -0.77 -1.22 8.53
CA LEU A 3 0.28 -2.14 8.11
C LEU A 3 1.56 -1.37 7.81
N GLU A 4 2.69 -1.86 8.31
CA GLU A 4 4.02 -1.44 7.88
C GLU A 4 4.36 -2.11 6.54
N ILE A 5 4.78 -1.31 5.55
CA ILE A 5 5.30 -1.82 4.27
C ILE A 5 6.80 -2.09 4.43
N ILE A 6 7.17 -3.36 4.51
CA ILE A 6 8.56 -3.78 4.64
C ILE A 6 9.26 -3.66 3.29
N ASN A 7 10.14 -2.65 3.17
CA ASN A 7 10.78 -2.25 1.93
C ASN A 7 12.21 -1.72 2.20
N PRO A 8 13.10 -1.60 1.18
CA PRO A 8 14.48 -1.15 1.36
C PRO A 8 14.67 0.39 1.34
N SER A 9 13.59 1.17 1.27
CA SER A 9 13.58 2.63 1.11
C SER A 9 13.07 3.35 2.37
N ASP A 10 12.34 4.46 2.23
CA ASP A 10 11.73 5.16 3.36
C ASP A 10 10.66 4.27 4.04
N SER A 11 10.34 4.57 5.30
CA SER A 11 9.25 3.90 6.01
C SER A 11 7.91 4.30 5.41
N TYR A 12 7.05 3.32 5.13
CA TYR A 12 5.70 3.54 4.65
C TYR A 12 4.72 2.68 5.44
N THR A 13 3.49 3.20 5.56
CA THR A 13 2.36 2.47 6.11
C THR A 13 1.19 2.46 5.15
N MET A 14 0.31 1.49 5.30
CA MET A 14 -0.93 1.34 4.55
C MET A 14 -2.07 1.01 5.52
N GLU A 15 -3.27 1.48 5.24
CA GLU A 15 -4.47 1.23 6.03
C GLU A 15 -5.54 0.55 5.18
N THR A 16 -6.10 -0.55 5.68
CA THR A 16 -7.24 -1.23 5.05
C THR A 16 -7.88 -2.18 6.07
N ASP A 17 -9.09 -2.66 5.85
CA ASP A 17 -9.70 -3.77 6.58
C ASP A 17 -9.68 -5.10 5.82
N ASP A 18 -9.26 -5.08 4.53
CA ASP A 18 -9.18 -6.26 3.68
C ASP A 18 -7.73 -6.74 3.51
N LYS A 19 -7.43 -7.88 4.14
CA LYS A 19 -6.10 -8.51 4.09
C LYS A 19 -5.67 -8.89 2.65
N ALA A 20 -6.59 -9.38 1.83
CA ALA A 20 -6.26 -9.80 0.47
C ALA A 20 -5.97 -8.57 -0.40
N ALA A 21 -6.72 -7.48 -0.21
CA ALA A 21 -6.48 -6.20 -0.86
C ALA A 21 -5.11 -5.61 -0.47
N ALA A 22 -4.75 -5.66 0.82
CA ALA A 22 -3.41 -5.28 1.30
C ALA A 22 -2.30 -6.06 0.60
N CYS A 23 -2.39 -7.40 0.56
CA CYS A 23 -1.40 -8.25 -0.10
C CYS A 23 -1.26 -7.91 -1.59
N ALA A 24 -2.37 -7.66 -2.30
CA ALA A 24 -2.32 -7.26 -3.70
C ALA A 24 -1.70 -5.87 -3.88
N ALA A 25 -2.10 -4.88 -3.08
CA ALA A 25 -1.57 -3.53 -3.13
C ALA A 25 -0.04 -3.51 -2.95
N VAL A 26 0.48 -4.16 -1.91
CA VAL A 26 1.93 -4.20 -1.66
C VAL A 26 2.69 -4.96 -2.76
N SER A 27 2.08 -6.01 -3.32
CA SER A 27 2.68 -6.78 -4.41
C SER A 27 2.79 -5.94 -5.68
N LEU A 28 1.80 -5.10 -5.99
CA LEU A 28 1.86 -4.17 -7.14
C LEU A 28 2.91 -3.05 -6.92
N LEU A 29 3.02 -2.55 -5.69
CA LEU A 29 4.02 -1.53 -5.32
C LEU A 29 5.44 -2.05 -5.45
N GLY A 30 5.72 -3.19 -4.84
CA GLY A 30 7.06 -3.79 -4.77
C GLY A 30 7.40 -4.70 -5.93
N SER A 31 6.56 -4.79 -6.96
CA SER A 31 6.69 -5.80 -8.02
C SER A 31 6.89 -7.22 -7.46
N GLY A 32 6.08 -7.56 -6.45
CA GLY A 32 6.09 -8.84 -5.75
C GLY A 32 7.17 -8.99 -4.67
N GLN A 33 8.00 -7.97 -4.40
CA GLN A 33 9.16 -8.10 -3.50
C GLN A 33 8.93 -7.61 -2.07
N TYR A 34 7.99 -6.68 -1.86
CA TYR A 34 7.76 -6.05 -0.56
C TYR A 34 6.90 -6.93 0.35
N GLY A 35 7.06 -6.75 1.65
CA GLY A 35 6.28 -7.46 2.68
C GLY A 35 5.35 -6.52 3.45
N LEU A 36 4.48 -7.11 4.27
CA LEU A 36 3.58 -6.40 5.17
C LEU A 36 3.62 -7.00 6.57
N LYS A 37 3.62 -6.10 7.55
CA LYS A 37 3.47 -6.44 8.97
C LYS A 37 2.36 -5.63 9.59
N ASP A 38 1.51 -6.25 10.39
CA ASP A 38 0.52 -5.52 11.17
C ASP A 38 1.22 -4.73 12.29
N LEU A 39 1.02 -3.42 12.30
CA LEU A 39 1.69 -2.51 13.22
C LEU A 39 1.21 -2.69 14.67
N ALA A 40 -0.02 -3.17 14.89
CA ALA A 40 -0.60 -3.31 16.21
C ALA A 40 -0.10 -4.55 16.98
N ASN A 41 0.12 -5.67 16.28
CA ASN A 41 0.50 -6.94 16.90
C ASN A 41 1.82 -7.54 16.38
N GLY A 42 2.41 -6.96 15.32
CA GLY A 42 3.66 -7.43 14.71
C GLY A 42 3.53 -8.68 13.84
N GLU A 43 2.31 -9.11 13.51
CA GLU A 43 2.04 -10.29 12.67
C GLU A 43 2.48 -10.06 11.22
N ASP A 44 3.14 -11.04 10.62
CA ASP A 44 3.47 -10.99 9.19
C ASP A 44 2.23 -11.27 8.35
N ILE A 45 1.73 -10.24 7.68
CA ILE A 45 0.58 -10.32 6.77
C ILE A 45 1.00 -10.86 5.40
N LEU A 46 2.18 -10.44 4.93
CA LEU A 46 2.83 -10.98 3.74
C LEU A 46 4.35 -10.95 3.98
N PRO A 47 5.08 -12.06 3.81
CA PRO A 47 6.53 -12.05 3.97
C PRO A 47 7.20 -11.19 2.90
N VAL A 48 8.42 -10.73 3.18
CA VAL A 48 9.28 -10.10 2.16
C VAL A 48 9.73 -11.15 1.15
N LEU A 49 9.65 -10.81 -0.13
CA LEU A 49 9.87 -11.74 -1.24
C LEU A 49 10.95 -11.26 -2.22
N ILE A 50 11.90 -10.44 -1.75
CA ILE A 50 12.96 -9.83 -2.58
C ILE A 50 13.84 -10.85 -3.34
N PHE A 51 13.88 -12.11 -2.90
CA PHE A 51 14.59 -13.21 -3.57
C PHE A 51 13.66 -14.23 -4.26
N CYS A 52 12.34 -13.99 -4.27
CA CYS A 52 11.40 -14.81 -5.02
C CYS A 52 11.40 -14.37 -6.48
N GLN A 53 12.03 -15.16 -7.35
CA GLN A 53 12.08 -14.91 -8.80
C GLN A 53 11.16 -15.83 -9.60
N ASP A 54 10.62 -16.85 -8.95
CA ASP A 54 9.75 -17.85 -9.55
C ASP A 54 8.27 -17.45 -9.36
N GLU A 55 7.53 -17.37 -10.47
CA GLU A 55 6.14 -16.91 -10.47
C GLU A 55 5.20 -17.91 -9.78
N ASP A 56 5.43 -19.21 -9.96
CA ASP A 56 4.62 -20.26 -9.31
C ASP A 56 4.80 -20.20 -7.79
N HIS A 57 6.04 -20.07 -7.32
CA HIS A 57 6.34 -19.91 -5.90
C HIS A 57 5.79 -18.60 -5.32
N PHE A 58 5.84 -17.49 -6.07
CA PHE A 58 5.17 -16.25 -5.67
C PHE A 58 3.66 -16.48 -5.50
N ASN A 59 3.00 -17.12 -6.48
CA ASN A 59 1.57 -17.38 -6.46
C ASN A 59 1.16 -18.29 -5.30
N GLU A 60 1.96 -19.31 -4.98
CA GLU A 60 1.75 -20.20 -3.83
C GLU A 60 1.82 -19.43 -2.50
N ILE A 61 2.87 -18.60 -2.32
CA ILE A 61 3.01 -17.77 -1.12
C ILE A 61 1.86 -16.77 -1.05
N PHE A 62 1.60 -16.03 -2.12
CA PHE A 62 0.53 -15.04 -2.16
C PHE A 62 -0.80 -15.68 -1.74
N LYS A 63 -1.18 -16.80 -2.36
CA LYS A 63 -2.43 -17.50 -2.05
C LYS A 63 -2.48 -17.99 -0.60
N LYS A 64 -1.36 -18.47 -0.05
CA LYS A 64 -1.26 -18.88 1.36
C LYS A 64 -1.57 -17.73 2.32
N TYR A 65 -1.05 -16.54 2.06
CA TYR A 65 -1.17 -15.39 2.97
C TYR A 65 -2.45 -14.56 2.73
N ALA A 66 -2.78 -14.29 1.47
CA ALA A 66 -3.97 -13.54 1.06
C ALA A 66 -5.26 -14.38 1.14
N GLY A 67 -5.16 -15.72 1.10
CA GLY A 67 -6.31 -16.65 1.09
C GLY A 67 -6.91 -16.89 -0.30
N MET A 68 -6.48 -16.14 -1.31
CA MET A 68 -6.94 -16.25 -2.71
C MET A 68 -5.82 -15.78 -3.67
N GLY A 69 -5.96 -16.05 -4.96
CA GLY A 69 -4.94 -15.69 -5.96
C GLY A 69 -4.96 -14.20 -6.31
N LEU A 70 -3.83 -13.63 -6.74
CA LEU A 70 -3.72 -12.20 -7.07
C LEU A 70 -4.76 -11.77 -8.12
N ASN A 71 -4.93 -12.55 -9.20
CA ASN A 71 -5.93 -12.24 -10.23
C ASN A 71 -7.36 -12.23 -9.67
N GLU A 72 -7.68 -13.16 -8.77
CA GLU A 72 -8.99 -13.22 -8.11
C GLU A 72 -9.23 -12.01 -7.21
N VAL A 73 -8.20 -11.51 -6.52
CA VAL A 73 -8.27 -10.24 -5.77
C VAL A 73 -8.53 -9.07 -6.73
N MET A 74 -7.81 -8.99 -7.84
CA MET A 74 -7.98 -7.90 -8.82
C MET A 74 -9.33 -7.93 -9.55
N GLU A 75 -10.01 -9.07 -9.59
CA GLU A 75 -11.36 -9.22 -10.12
C GLU A 75 -12.44 -8.87 -9.09
N THR A 76 -12.24 -9.26 -7.83
CA THR A 76 -13.31 -9.23 -6.80
C THR A 76 -13.14 -8.16 -5.73
N ARG A 77 -11.96 -7.55 -5.61
CA ARG A 77 -11.57 -6.59 -4.56
C ARG A 77 -10.82 -5.37 -5.10
N ARG A 78 -10.97 -5.06 -6.38
CA ARG A 78 -10.22 -3.98 -7.06
C ARG A 78 -10.37 -2.62 -6.37
N GLU A 79 -11.58 -2.30 -5.92
CA GLU A 79 -11.86 -1.05 -5.21
C GLU A 79 -11.10 -0.98 -3.89
N GLN A 80 -11.12 -2.07 -3.11
CA GLN A 80 -10.39 -2.16 -1.83
C GLN A 80 -8.87 -2.09 -2.05
N VAL A 81 -8.36 -2.63 -3.16
CA VAL A 81 -6.94 -2.46 -3.54
C VAL A 81 -6.61 -1.00 -3.82
N ALA A 82 -7.47 -0.29 -4.54
CA ALA A 82 -7.28 1.14 -4.81
C ALA A 82 -7.33 1.98 -3.52
N GLU A 83 -8.28 1.69 -2.62
CA GLU A 83 -8.39 2.35 -1.30
C GLU A 83 -7.14 2.10 -0.44
N ALA A 84 -6.65 0.87 -0.42
CA ALA A 84 -5.42 0.52 0.29
C ALA A 84 -4.22 1.31 -0.29
N LEU A 85 -4.09 1.41 -1.61
CA LEU A 85 -3.03 2.21 -2.24
C LEU A 85 -3.17 3.71 -1.97
N GLU A 86 -4.38 4.26 -1.96
CA GLU A 86 -4.68 5.66 -1.61
C GLU A 86 -4.30 6.00 -0.17
N SER A 87 -4.38 5.00 0.73
CA SER A 87 -4.00 5.16 2.14
C SER A 87 -2.49 5.15 2.39
N VAL A 88 -1.66 4.84 1.38
CA VAL A 88 -0.20 4.69 1.56
C VAL A 88 0.41 6.01 2.00
N LEU A 89 1.11 5.97 3.14
CA LEU A 89 1.65 7.14 3.80
C LEU A 89 3.12 6.93 4.18
N ILE A 90 3.97 7.90 3.82
CA ILE A 90 5.39 7.92 4.20
C ILE A 90 5.57 8.42 5.63
N GLY A 91 6.52 7.83 6.36
CA GLY A 91 6.92 8.26 7.70
C GLY A 91 5.94 7.84 8.80
N ASP A 92 6.00 8.55 9.92
CA ASP A 92 5.19 8.28 11.11
C ASP A 92 3.72 8.69 10.88
N ARG A 93 2.85 7.67 10.79
CA ARG A 93 1.41 7.87 10.61
C ARG A 93 0.74 8.60 11.76
N ALA A 94 1.09 8.29 13.01
CA ALA A 94 0.47 8.94 14.16
C ALA A 94 0.79 10.44 14.18
N ALA A 95 2.03 10.81 13.85
CA ALA A 95 2.43 12.20 13.71
C ALA A 95 1.72 12.92 12.55
N TYR A 96 1.51 12.24 11.43
CA TYR A 96 0.76 12.78 10.29
C TYR A 96 -0.71 13.02 10.65
N GLU A 97 -1.36 12.03 11.28
CA GLU A 97 -2.76 12.09 11.69
C GLU A 97 -3.01 13.20 12.71
N ASP A 98 -2.09 13.41 13.66
CA ASP A 98 -2.17 14.52 14.60
C ASP A 98 -2.05 15.88 13.89
N ALA A 99 -1.11 15.99 12.94
CA ALA A 99 -0.89 17.23 12.20
C ALA A 99 -2.06 17.63 11.29
N ILE A 100 -2.78 16.65 10.71
CA ILE A 100 -3.91 16.92 9.80
C ILE A 100 -5.26 17.05 10.54
N LYS A 101 -5.34 16.67 11.82
CA LYS A 101 -6.59 16.63 12.61
C LYS A 101 -7.36 17.94 12.62
N GLY A 102 -6.64 19.08 12.60
CA GLY A 102 -7.23 20.42 12.63
C GLY A 102 -7.56 21.00 11.25
N ILE A 103 -7.12 20.38 10.16
CA ILE A 103 -7.35 20.87 8.80
C ILE A 103 -8.72 20.37 8.35
N THR A 104 -9.69 21.24 8.06
CA THR A 104 -11.05 20.81 7.64
C THR A 104 -11.30 20.96 6.15
N ASP A 105 -10.47 21.73 5.46
CA ASP A 105 -10.57 21.94 4.03
C ASP A 105 -9.79 20.85 3.26
N ASP A 106 -10.44 20.23 2.28
CA ASP A 106 -9.85 19.12 1.52
C ASP A 106 -8.67 19.56 0.64
N THR A 107 -8.67 20.81 0.17
CA THR A 107 -7.56 21.36 -0.63
C THR A 107 -6.34 21.58 0.25
N GLU A 108 -6.54 22.14 1.45
CA GLU A 108 -5.48 22.30 2.45
C GLU A 108 -4.94 20.94 2.91
N ARG A 109 -5.80 19.94 3.09
CA ARG A 109 -5.41 18.56 3.42
C ARG A 109 -4.53 17.96 2.33
N ALA A 110 -4.92 18.09 1.06
CA ALA A 110 -4.13 17.61 -0.06
C ALA A 110 -2.77 18.33 -0.16
N ALA A 111 -2.75 19.65 0.01
CA ALA A 111 -1.51 20.43 0.01
C ALA A 111 -0.57 20.01 1.15
N PHE A 112 -1.12 19.72 2.35
CA PHE A 112 -0.36 19.20 3.47
C PHE A 112 0.22 17.81 3.17
N ALA A 113 -0.57 16.91 2.58
CA ALA A 113 -0.13 15.57 2.20
C ALA A 113 1.06 15.59 1.22
N GLU A 114 0.99 16.45 0.20
CA GLU A 114 2.10 16.64 -0.75
C GLU A 114 3.35 17.20 -0.08
N LYS A 115 3.18 18.22 0.79
CA LYS A 115 4.30 18.79 1.55
C LYS A 115 4.95 17.76 2.46
N TRP A 116 4.15 17.03 3.23
CA TRP A 116 4.63 15.96 4.11
C TRP A 116 5.40 14.91 3.31
N HIS A 117 4.85 14.48 2.18
CA HIS A 117 5.51 13.51 1.31
C HIS A 117 6.89 14.03 0.85
N ALA A 118 6.94 15.25 0.33
CA ALA A 118 8.17 15.86 -0.16
C ALA A 118 9.24 16.04 0.94
N GLU A 119 8.83 16.38 2.17
CA GLU A 119 9.75 16.57 3.31
C GLU A 119 10.28 15.24 3.88
N LYS A 120 9.49 14.17 3.84
CA LYS A 120 9.85 12.87 4.41
C LYS A 120 10.59 11.96 3.43
N ARG A 121 10.42 12.17 2.12
CA ARG A 121 11.04 11.32 1.10
C ARG A 121 12.53 11.59 1.02
N THR A 122 13.32 10.60 1.41
CA THR A 122 14.79 10.64 1.29
C THR A 122 15.30 9.67 0.23
N SER A 123 14.51 8.66 -0.12
CA SER A 123 14.83 7.67 -1.13
C SER A 123 14.57 8.15 -2.55
N LEU A 124 15.35 7.62 -3.50
CA LEU A 124 15.08 7.76 -4.94
C LEU A 124 13.78 7.04 -5.35
N ASN A 125 13.43 5.97 -4.64
CA ASN A 125 12.22 5.22 -4.90
C ASN A 125 11.02 5.92 -4.26
N ASP A 126 10.21 6.58 -5.09
CA ASP A 126 8.96 7.19 -4.67
C ASP A 126 7.83 6.16 -4.60
N ILE A 127 7.76 5.44 -3.48
CA ILE A 127 6.73 4.42 -3.25
C ILE A 127 5.35 5.09 -3.09
N GLY A 128 5.26 6.23 -2.41
CA GLY A 128 3.97 6.91 -2.20
C GLY A 128 3.41 7.51 -3.49
N GLY A 129 4.25 8.11 -4.34
CA GLY A 129 3.87 8.55 -5.68
C GLY A 129 3.42 7.38 -6.56
N ARG A 130 4.18 6.29 -6.56
CA ARG A 130 3.79 5.06 -7.27
C ARG A 130 2.45 4.49 -6.77
N ALA A 131 2.17 4.56 -5.47
CA ALA A 131 0.88 4.14 -4.92
C ALA A 131 -0.29 4.96 -5.48
N LYS A 132 -0.15 6.28 -5.51
CA LYS A 132 -1.13 7.19 -6.12
C LYS A 132 -1.35 6.89 -7.59
N ASP A 133 -0.27 6.67 -8.35
CA ASP A 133 -0.34 6.37 -9.78
C ASP A 133 -1.10 5.07 -10.07
N ILE A 134 -0.80 4.00 -9.32
CA ILE A 134 -1.46 2.70 -9.47
C ILE A 134 -2.93 2.82 -9.05
N ALA A 135 -3.24 3.45 -7.92
CA ALA A 135 -4.62 3.63 -7.47
C ALA A 135 -5.46 4.36 -8.52
N ALA A 136 -4.94 5.47 -9.06
CA ALA A 136 -5.62 6.24 -10.09
C ALA A 136 -5.83 5.42 -11.38
N ALA A 137 -4.89 4.55 -11.74
CA ALA A 137 -5.05 3.63 -12.87
C ALA A 137 -6.15 2.59 -12.64
N LEU A 138 -6.23 2.02 -11.43
CA LEU A 138 -7.28 1.08 -11.05
C LEU A 138 -8.67 1.74 -11.10
N ARG A 139 -8.80 2.95 -10.56
CA ARG A 139 -10.05 3.72 -10.62
C ARG A 139 -10.48 4.01 -12.06
N ARG A 140 -9.59 4.50 -12.92
CA ARG A 140 -9.90 4.73 -14.35
C ARG A 140 -10.33 3.47 -15.09
N SER A 141 -9.71 2.33 -14.79
CA SER A 141 -10.08 1.05 -15.43
C SER A 141 -11.47 0.54 -15.04
N SER A 142 -12.00 0.97 -13.89
CA SER A 142 -13.36 0.64 -13.45
C SER A 142 -14.45 1.52 -14.07
N GLU A 143 -14.07 2.64 -14.69
CA GLU A 143 -14.98 3.59 -15.34
C GLU A 143 -15.27 3.26 -16.81
N THR A 144 -14.65 2.20 -17.36
CA THR A 144 -14.90 1.74 -18.75
C THR A 144 -15.85 0.52 -18.72
N PRO A 145 -17.07 0.64 -19.27
CA PRO A 145 -18.06 -0.46 -19.31
C PRO A 145 -17.63 -1.67 -20.13
#